data_AF-A0A1H8KVL6-F1
#
_entry.id   AF-A0A1H8KVL6-F1
#
_cell.length_a   1.000
_cell.length_b   1.000
_cell.length_c   1.000
_cell.angle_alpha   90.00
_cell.angle_beta   90.00
_cell.angle_gamma   90.00
#
_symmetry.space_group_name_H-M   'P 1'
#
loop_
_entity.id
_entity.type
_entity.pdbx_description
1 polymer ?
#
loop_
_entity_poly.entity_id
_entity_poly.type
_entity_poly.pdbx_seq_one_letter_code
_entity_poly.pdbx_strand_id
1 'polypeptide(L)'
;MRLFTFLFLLLSISTFAQKTNKYDTFFEKGNGNQSASYPETIAYYKLLADDFPTIEMQKMGLTDSGEPLHMVIFNPEKQFDFGNIQKNKAVILLNNAIHAGEPDGIDASMQLFRDLALGKIKAPKNTVIVCIPVYNIGGALNRNSTSRANQDGPEIYGFRGNARNYDLNRDFIKSDTRNTKSFVEIFHKINADVFIDNHVSNGSDYQYKLTYIMTQHNKLGTVLGDFLNTEMMPALIQDLQKKNIENTPYVNAFQDTPDKGFGQFFESPRFATGYTSLFNTIGFVVETHMLKKYADRVKVTYEYMRSAIDFTDTNYKKIKQLRLKNEEQYQPKKSYTIKWEIDSTKTVPFSFLGYEASYKKSDVTSGNRLFYDRTKPFKKDIPYSKEFKSTKEIIIPKAYIIPKGFWPVIELLKSNTITYSQLKNDTIIEVESYRIADFKTTNSAYEGHYLHRNTSVTSKMEKVAFAKGDYIIPTQQKGIKYLLETLEPEAIDSFFNWNFFDTMLQQKEGYSDYVFEDSATHILKENPKLKAEFDLKKQSDVNFINNPEAQLDWIYKQSVYYEKAHLQYPVYRILK
;
A
#
# COMPACT_ATOMS: atom_id res chain seq x y z
N MET A 1 -7.86 -37.15 -61.65
CA MET A 1 -8.37 -37.05 -60.26
C MET A 1 -7.27 -37.02 -59.19
N ARG A 2 -6.28 -37.93 -59.18
CA ARG A 2 -5.23 -37.97 -58.12
C ARG A 2 -4.39 -36.68 -57.96
N LEU A 3 -4.12 -35.95 -59.05
CA LEU A 3 -3.36 -34.67 -58.99
C LEU A 3 -4.17 -33.53 -58.34
N PHE A 4 -5.49 -33.49 -58.58
CA PHE A 4 -6.40 -32.48 -58.01
C PHE A 4 -6.62 -32.69 -56.51
N THR A 5 -6.63 -33.96 -56.05
CA THR A 5 -6.72 -34.29 -54.63
C THR A 5 -5.46 -33.89 -53.86
N PHE A 6 -4.29 -33.98 -54.50
CA PHE A 6 -3.02 -33.57 -53.90
C PHE A 6 -2.88 -32.04 -53.78
N LEU A 7 -3.38 -31.29 -54.77
CA LEU A 7 -3.43 -29.82 -54.70
C LEU A 7 -4.39 -29.32 -53.61
N PHE A 8 -5.55 -29.98 -53.44
CA PHE A 8 -6.50 -29.66 -52.37
C PHE A 8 -5.95 -29.98 -50.97
N LEU A 9 -5.16 -31.05 -50.83
CA LEU A 9 -4.47 -31.37 -49.58
C LEU A 9 -3.37 -30.34 -49.26
N LEU A 10 -2.60 -29.90 -50.26
CA LEU A 10 -1.55 -28.89 -50.07
C LEU A 10 -2.13 -27.50 -49.74
N LEU A 11 -3.27 -27.11 -50.33
CA LEU A 11 -4.00 -25.88 -49.95
C LEU A 11 -4.58 -25.95 -48.53
N SER A 12 -5.12 -27.09 -48.12
CA SER A 12 -5.66 -27.24 -46.76
C SER A 12 -4.56 -27.22 -45.69
N ILE A 13 -3.40 -27.84 -45.95
CA ILE A 13 -2.25 -27.78 -45.03
C ILE A 13 -1.67 -26.36 -44.92
N SER A 14 -1.64 -25.59 -46.01
CA SER A 14 -1.16 -24.19 -45.98
C SER A 14 -2.14 -23.22 -45.32
N THR A 15 -3.46 -23.47 -45.35
CA THR A 15 -4.45 -22.71 -44.56
C THR A 15 -4.41 -23.02 -43.06
N PHE A 16 -4.07 -24.25 -42.66
CA PHE A 16 -3.88 -24.59 -41.24
C PHE A 16 -2.56 -24.09 -40.67
N ALA A 17 -1.52 -23.92 -41.49
CA ALA A 17 -0.23 -23.35 -41.08
C ALA A 17 -0.24 -21.82 -40.86
N GLN A 18 -1.31 -21.13 -41.26
CA GLN A 18 -1.48 -19.67 -41.07
C GLN A 18 -2.27 -19.28 -39.81
N LYS A 19 -2.39 -20.17 -38.81
CA LYS A 19 -2.91 -19.80 -37.49
C LYS A 19 -1.85 -19.15 -36.59
N THR A 20 -1.04 -18.24 -37.12
CA THR A 20 -0.34 -17.27 -36.28
C THR A 20 -1.30 -16.12 -36.03
N ASN A 21 -2.04 -16.16 -34.92
CA ASN A 21 -2.87 -15.03 -34.53
C ASN A 21 -1.93 -13.90 -34.09
N LYS A 22 -1.82 -12.85 -34.92
CA LYS A 22 -0.93 -11.68 -34.78
C LYS A 22 -0.83 -11.18 -33.33
N TYR A 23 -1.95 -11.25 -32.61
CA TYR A 23 -2.13 -10.68 -31.28
C TYR A 23 -2.00 -11.68 -30.13
N ASP A 24 -1.57 -12.93 -30.35
CA ASP A 24 -1.28 -13.84 -29.23
C ASP A 24 -0.15 -13.29 -28.36
N THR A 25 -0.30 -13.39 -27.04
CA THR A 25 0.71 -12.94 -26.08
C THR A 25 1.95 -13.82 -26.12
N PHE A 26 3.05 -13.38 -25.51
CA PHE A 26 4.24 -14.22 -25.36
C PHE A 26 3.92 -15.52 -24.62
N PHE A 27 3.16 -15.43 -23.52
CA PHE A 27 2.67 -16.58 -22.75
C PHE A 27 1.90 -17.59 -23.59
N GLU A 28 1.01 -17.15 -24.48
CA GLU A 28 0.20 -18.04 -25.34
C GLU A 28 0.97 -18.65 -26.51
N LYS A 29 2.01 -17.96 -27.00
CA LYS A 29 2.92 -18.50 -28.02
C LYS A 29 3.85 -19.58 -27.44
N GLY A 30 4.08 -19.55 -26.14
CA GLY A 30 4.93 -20.48 -25.41
C GLY A 30 4.22 -21.76 -24.97
N ASN A 31 4.77 -22.40 -23.94
CA ASN A 31 4.26 -23.66 -23.38
C ASN A 31 3.30 -23.49 -22.19
N GLY A 32 2.85 -22.26 -21.91
CA GLY A 32 2.04 -21.93 -20.73
C GLY A 32 2.82 -21.86 -19.41
N ASN A 33 4.15 -21.89 -19.44
CA ASN A 33 5.04 -21.69 -18.28
C ASN A 33 6.14 -20.64 -18.55
N GLN A 34 5.91 -19.74 -19.50
CA GLN A 34 6.84 -18.70 -19.90
C GLN A 34 6.18 -17.33 -19.75
N SER A 35 6.94 -16.34 -19.26
CA SER A 35 6.47 -14.97 -19.09
C SER A 35 7.25 -13.98 -19.97
N ALA A 36 6.57 -12.93 -20.41
CA ALA A 36 7.18 -11.87 -21.21
C ALA A 36 8.26 -11.10 -20.42
N SER A 37 9.35 -10.73 -21.09
CA SER A 37 10.28 -9.72 -20.61
C SER A 37 9.65 -8.32 -20.65
N TYR A 38 10.26 -7.36 -19.93
CA TYR A 38 9.85 -5.96 -20.03
C TYR A 38 9.81 -5.43 -21.48
N PRO A 39 10.85 -5.60 -22.32
CA PRO A 39 10.78 -5.17 -23.72
C PRO A 39 9.65 -5.85 -24.51
N GLU A 40 9.40 -7.14 -24.30
CA GLU A 40 8.32 -7.87 -24.98
C GLU A 40 6.94 -7.37 -24.54
N THR A 41 6.74 -7.10 -23.25
CA THR A 41 5.50 -6.51 -22.72
C THR A 41 5.24 -5.13 -23.32
N ILE A 42 6.25 -4.26 -23.35
CA ILE A 42 6.12 -2.91 -23.91
C ILE A 42 5.86 -2.96 -25.41
N ALA A 43 6.57 -3.82 -26.15
CA ALA A 43 6.35 -4.01 -27.57
C ALA A 43 4.93 -4.54 -27.87
N TYR A 44 4.40 -5.43 -27.04
CA TYR A 44 3.05 -5.97 -27.19
C TYR A 44 1.97 -4.89 -26.99
N TYR A 45 2.08 -4.07 -25.95
CA TYR A 45 1.13 -2.98 -25.74
C TYR A 45 1.24 -1.90 -26.81
N LYS A 46 2.44 -1.62 -27.31
CA LYS A 46 2.63 -0.72 -28.44
C LYS A 46 1.94 -1.25 -29.70
N LEU A 47 2.09 -2.55 -30.00
CA LEU A 47 1.39 -3.20 -31.11
C LEU A 47 -0.14 -3.00 -30.99
N LEU A 48 -0.71 -3.21 -29.81
CA LEU A 48 -2.14 -3.00 -29.60
C LEU A 48 -2.55 -1.52 -29.74
N ALA A 49 -1.75 -0.57 -29.23
CA ALA A 49 -2.04 0.86 -29.36
C ALA A 49 -1.94 1.35 -30.82
N ASP A 50 -0.99 0.81 -31.61
CA ASP A 50 -0.81 1.17 -33.02
C ASP A 50 -1.96 0.63 -33.89
N ASP A 51 -2.48 -0.56 -33.58
CA ASP A 51 -3.53 -1.22 -34.39
C ASP A 51 -4.97 -0.89 -33.94
N PHE A 52 -5.19 -0.51 -32.68
CA PHE A 52 -6.52 -0.29 -32.11
C PHE A 52 -6.68 1.12 -31.55
N PRO A 53 -7.52 1.99 -32.15
CA PRO A 53 -7.73 3.35 -31.68
C PRO A 53 -8.47 3.45 -30.33
N THR A 54 -8.93 2.31 -29.80
CA THR A 54 -9.51 2.21 -28.45
C THR A 54 -8.45 2.03 -27.37
N ILE A 55 -7.17 1.85 -27.75
CA ILE A 55 -6.04 1.72 -26.85
C ILE A 55 -5.09 2.91 -27.06
N GLU A 56 -4.67 3.53 -25.96
CA GLU A 56 -3.59 4.52 -25.97
C GLU A 56 -2.51 4.12 -24.96
N MET A 57 -1.25 4.31 -25.33
CA MET A 57 -0.11 4.07 -24.45
C MET A 57 0.66 5.38 -24.24
N GLN A 58 0.79 5.79 -22.98
CA GLN A 58 1.51 6.99 -22.57
C GLN A 58 2.73 6.61 -21.74
N LYS A 59 3.85 7.33 -21.93
CA LYS A 59 5.00 7.30 -21.01
C LYS A 59 4.74 8.25 -19.85
N MET A 60 5.06 7.82 -18.64
CA MET A 60 4.75 8.53 -17.39
C MET A 60 5.94 8.48 -16.44
N GLY A 61 6.46 9.65 -16.06
CA GLY A 61 7.59 9.79 -15.14
C GLY A 61 8.82 8.93 -15.49
N LEU A 62 9.76 8.82 -14.57
CA LEU A 62 10.91 7.91 -14.66
C LEU A 62 10.85 6.91 -13.52
N THR A 63 11.49 5.76 -13.69
CA THR A 63 11.76 4.82 -12.60
C THR A 63 13.22 4.87 -12.17
N ASP A 64 13.56 4.15 -11.11
CA ASP A 64 14.97 4.05 -10.67
C ASP A 64 15.85 3.26 -11.66
N SER A 65 15.25 2.51 -12.62
CA SER A 65 16.02 1.89 -13.71
C SER A 65 16.38 2.85 -14.83
N GLY A 66 15.88 4.09 -14.79
CA GLY A 66 16.05 5.08 -15.86
C GLY A 66 14.99 5.01 -16.96
N GLU A 67 14.18 3.95 -17.01
CA GLU A 67 13.09 3.80 -17.97
C GLU A 67 11.80 4.46 -17.46
N PRO A 68 10.95 5.03 -18.33
CA PRO A 68 9.66 5.57 -17.92
C PRO A 68 8.65 4.47 -17.56
N LEU A 69 7.76 4.75 -16.60
CA LEU A 69 6.55 3.93 -16.47
C LEU A 69 5.69 4.12 -17.71
N HIS A 70 4.84 3.13 -17.97
CA HIS A 70 3.86 3.21 -19.04
C HIS A 70 2.46 3.12 -18.45
N MET A 71 1.57 3.96 -18.95
CA MET A 71 0.15 3.93 -18.68
C MET A 71 -0.56 3.53 -19.97
N VAL A 72 -1.19 2.36 -19.98
CA VAL A 72 -1.96 1.86 -21.12
C VAL A 72 -3.44 1.98 -20.79
N ILE A 73 -4.19 2.64 -21.67
CA ILE A 73 -5.59 2.97 -21.46
C ILE A 73 -6.42 2.23 -22.50
N PHE A 74 -7.48 1.54 -22.09
CA PHE A 74 -8.52 1.05 -22.97
C PHE A 74 -9.81 1.83 -22.73
N ASN A 75 -10.31 2.48 -23.78
CA ASN A 75 -11.63 3.13 -23.79
C ASN A 75 -12.30 2.94 -25.16
N PRO A 76 -13.47 2.28 -25.24
CA PRO A 76 -14.17 2.08 -26.51
C PRO A 76 -14.59 3.39 -27.19
N GLU A 77 -14.72 4.48 -26.44
CA GLU A 77 -15.06 5.81 -26.96
C GLU A 77 -13.86 6.58 -27.53
N LYS A 78 -12.63 6.03 -27.45
CA LYS A 78 -11.41 6.65 -27.99
C LYS A 78 -11.14 8.04 -27.39
N GLN A 79 -11.55 8.22 -26.13
CA GLN A 79 -11.34 9.42 -25.34
C GLN A 79 -10.32 9.10 -24.24
N PHE A 80 -9.24 9.86 -24.15
CA PHE A 80 -8.11 9.61 -23.24
C PHE A 80 -7.80 10.78 -22.29
N ASP A 81 -8.58 11.86 -22.37
CA ASP A 81 -8.52 12.97 -21.41
C ASP A 81 -9.30 12.65 -20.12
N PHE A 82 -8.56 12.44 -19.03
CA PHE A 82 -9.14 12.14 -17.71
C PHE A 82 -9.98 13.27 -17.12
N GLY A 83 -9.76 14.52 -17.53
CA GLY A 83 -10.62 15.64 -17.15
C GLY A 83 -12.05 15.49 -17.69
N ASN A 84 -12.23 14.76 -18.79
CA ASN A 84 -13.53 14.43 -19.36
C ASN A 84 -14.04 13.05 -18.93
N ILE A 85 -13.17 12.03 -18.90
CA ILE A 85 -13.52 10.66 -18.49
C ILE A 85 -14.12 10.65 -17.08
N GLN A 86 -13.47 11.32 -16.12
CA GLN A 86 -13.86 11.26 -14.71
C GLN A 86 -15.24 11.86 -14.43
N LYS A 87 -15.79 12.69 -15.32
CA LYS A 87 -17.14 13.29 -15.17
C LYS A 87 -18.24 12.24 -15.33
N ASN A 88 -18.04 11.28 -16.23
CA ASN A 88 -19.12 10.41 -16.70
C ASN A 88 -18.82 8.91 -16.59
N LYS A 89 -17.56 8.52 -16.38
CA LYS A 89 -17.14 7.11 -16.32
C LYS A 89 -16.43 6.77 -15.03
N ALA A 90 -16.52 5.51 -14.61
CA ALA A 90 -15.61 4.96 -13.62
C ALA A 90 -14.23 4.69 -14.26
N VAL A 91 -13.19 4.71 -13.44
CA VAL A 91 -11.83 4.37 -13.83
C VAL A 91 -11.33 3.21 -12.96
N ILE A 92 -10.87 2.13 -13.60
CA ILE A 92 -10.13 1.05 -12.93
C ILE A 92 -8.65 1.20 -13.25
N LEU A 93 -7.80 1.17 -12.22
CA LEU A 93 -6.36 1.06 -12.38
C LEU A 93 -5.90 -0.36 -12.05
N LEU A 94 -5.27 -1.02 -13.02
CA LEU A 94 -4.59 -2.30 -12.90
C LEU A 94 -3.10 -2.03 -12.72
N ASN A 95 -2.50 -2.57 -11.68
CA ASN A 95 -1.06 -2.51 -11.43
C ASN A 95 -0.48 -3.92 -11.46
N ASN A 96 0.61 -4.07 -12.21
CA ASN A 96 1.24 -5.36 -12.41
C ASN A 96 2.72 -5.30 -12.06
N ALA A 97 3.23 -6.44 -11.57
CA ALA A 97 4.64 -6.62 -11.30
C ALA A 97 5.23 -5.54 -10.38
N ILE A 98 4.54 -5.23 -9.29
CA ILE A 98 5.15 -4.53 -8.16
C ILE A 98 6.27 -5.38 -7.55
N HIS A 99 6.10 -6.70 -7.54
CA HIS A 99 7.19 -7.66 -7.49
C HIS A 99 7.34 -8.31 -8.87
N ALA A 100 8.47 -8.09 -9.56
CA ALA A 100 8.62 -8.59 -10.93
C ALA A 100 8.80 -10.12 -11.03
N GLY A 101 8.95 -10.81 -9.89
CA GLY A 101 8.93 -12.27 -9.80
C GLY A 101 7.52 -12.89 -9.86
N GLU A 102 6.50 -12.06 -10.01
CA GLU A 102 5.08 -12.41 -9.97
C GLU A 102 4.40 -11.92 -11.28
N PRO A 103 4.80 -12.46 -12.46
CA PRO A 103 4.43 -11.89 -13.76
C PRO A 103 2.99 -12.19 -14.21
N ASP A 104 2.21 -12.89 -13.40
CA ASP A 104 0.86 -13.34 -13.67
C ASP A 104 -0.07 -12.23 -14.18
N GLY A 105 -0.02 -11.07 -13.51
CA GLY A 105 -0.78 -9.88 -13.89
C GLY A 105 -0.35 -9.28 -15.22
N ILE A 106 0.94 -9.37 -15.58
CA ILE A 106 1.46 -8.90 -16.87
C ILE A 106 0.78 -9.70 -17.99
N ASP A 107 0.88 -11.02 -17.95
CA ASP A 107 0.34 -11.87 -19.02
C ASP A 107 -1.19 -11.83 -19.07
N ALA A 108 -1.86 -11.84 -17.92
CA ALA A 108 -3.31 -11.73 -17.83
C ALA A 108 -3.84 -10.39 -18.37
N SER A 109 -3.17 -9.27 -18.06
CA SER A 109 -3.61 -7.96 -18.52
C SER A 109 -3.33 -7.74 -20.02
N MET A 110 -2.28 -8.35 -20.58
CA MET A 110 -2.08 -8.38 -22.04
C MET A 110 -3.20 -9.14 -22.75
N GLN A 111 -3.60 -10.31 -22.24
CA GLN A 111 -4.74 -11.07 -22.77
C GLN A 111 -6.04 -10.24 -22.68
N LEU A 112 -6.28 -9.58 -21.55
CA LEU A 112 -7.46 -8.75 -21.31
C LEU A 112 -7.58 -7.61 -22.33
N PHE A 113 -6.51 -6.81 -22.50
CA PHE A 113 -6.53 -5.68 -23.43
C PHE A 113 -6.72 -6.13 -24.88
N ARG A 114 -6.08 -7.22 -25.29
CA ARG A 114 -6.31 -7.84 -26.59
C ARG A 114 -7.76 -8.27 -26.77
N ASP A 115 -8.33 -9.00 -25.82
CA ASP A 115 -9.68 -9.54 -25.95
C ASP A 115 -10.74 -8.44 -26.01
N LEU A 116 -10.52 -7.34 -25.28
CA LEU A 116 -11.32 -6.12 -25.38
C LEU A 116 -11.19 -5.46 -26.75
N ALA A 117 -9.97 -5.29 -27.25
CA ALA A 117 -9.69 -4.66 -28.53
C ALA A 117 -10.23 -5.45 -29.73
N LEU A 118 -10.15 -6.78 -29.68
CA LEU A 118 -10.69 -7.69 -30.69
C LEU A 118 -12.20 -7.93 -30.56
N GLY A 119 -12.85 -7.42 -29.50
CA GLY A 119 -14.26 -7.69 -29.22
C GLY A 119 -14.58 -9.14 -28.88
N LYS A 120 -13.57 -9.93 -28.44
CA LYS A 120 -13.76 -11.31 -27.95
C LYS A 120 -14.53 -11.35 -26.64
N ILE A 121 -14.40 -10.28 -25.85
CA ILE A 121 -15.21 -10.02 -24.67
C ILE A 121 -15.92 -8.68 -24.81
N LYS A 122 -17.03 -8.51 -24.07
CA LYS A 122 -17.80 -7.28 -24.07
C LYS A 122 -16.97 -6.14 -23.50
N ALA A 123 -16.81 -5.05 -24.26
CA ALA A 123 -16.19 -3.84 -23.76
C ALA A 123 -17.09 -3.14 -22.73
N PRO A 124 -16.54 -2.63 -21.60
CA PRO A 124 -17.30 -1.83 -20.64
C PRO A 124 -17.78 -0.54 -21.29
N LYS A 125 -19.02 -0.13 -21.01
CA LYS A 125 -19.62 1.09 -21.59
C LYS A 125 -19.29 2.33 -20.74
N ASN A 126 -19.35 2.17 -19.42
CA ASN A 126 -19.25 3.22 -18.42
C ASN A 126 -17.93 3.22 -17.64
N THR A 127 -17.00 2.31 -17.95
CA THR A 127 -15.72 2.18 -17.28
C THR A 127 -14.55 2.29 -18.26
N VAL A 128 -13.53 3.06 -17.89
CA VAL A 128 -12.22 3.09 -18.56
C VAL A 128 -11.23 2.23 -17.78
N ILE A 129 -10.46 1.42 -18.50
CA ILE A 129 -9.46 0.53 -17.91
C ILE A 129 -8.09 1.15 -18.14
N VAL A 130 -7.33 1.35 -17.07
CA VAL A 130 -5.96 1.85 -17.09
C VAL A 130 -5.06 0.76 -16.53
N CYS A 131 -3.92 0.52 -17.17
CA CYS A 131 -2.96 -0.49 -16.78
C CYS A 131 -1.58 0.14 -16.65
N ILE A 132 -0.89 -0.13 -15.55
CA ILE A 132 0.57 -0.02 -15.45
C ILE A 132 1.12 -1.43 -15.76
N PRO A 133 1.65 -1.67 -16.98
CA PRO A 133 2.04 -3.01 -17.41
C PRO A 133 3.13 -3.65 -16.56
N VAL A 134 4.12 -2.84 -16.15
CA VAL A 134 5.25 -3.27 -15.32
C VAL A 134 5.62 -2.12 -14.40
N TYR A 135 5.27 -2.24 -13.12
CA TYR A 135 5.59 -1.21 -12.14
C TYR A 135 7.05 -1.26 -11.69
N ASN A 136 7.54 -2.46 -11.35
CA ASN A 136 8.94 -2.67 -10.99
C ASN A 136 9.80 -2.99 -12.23
N ILE A 137 10.10 -1.96 -13.04
CA ILE A 137 10.92 -2.13 -14.25
C ILE A 137 12.34 -2.64 -13.92
N GLY A 138 12.99 -2.09 -12.89
CA GLY A 138 14.33 -2.54 -12.49
C GLY A 138 14.37 -4.02 -12.09
N GLY A 139 13.35 -4.49 -11.35
CA GLY A 139 13.18 -5.90 -11.04
C GLY A 139 12.89 -6.73 -12.29
N ALA A 140 12.06 -6.24 -13.21
CA ALA A 140 11.72 -6.94 -14.45
C ALA A 140 12.91 -7.09 -15.41
N LEU A 141 13.86 -6.14 -15.38
CA LEU A 141 15.12 -6.21 -16.13
C LEU A 141 16.11 -7.20 -15.47
N ASN A 142 16.04 -7.38 -14.15
CA ASN A 142 16.81 -8.38 -13.42
C ASN A 142 16.14 -9.76 -13.48
N ARG A 143 16.19 -10.38 -14.68
CA ARG A 143 15.57 -11.69 -14.92
C ARG A 143 16.41 -12.85 -14.39
N ASN A 144 15.75 -13.86 -13.83
CA ASN A 144 16.36 -15.07 -13.30
C ASN A 144 15.33 -16.22 -13.23
N SER A 145 15.76 -17.40 -12.76
CA SER A 145 14.91 -18.58 -12.56
C SER A 145 15.01 -19.18 -11.15
N THR A 146 15.77 -18.57 -10.25
CA THR A 146 16.22 -19.23 -9.00
C THR A 146 15.99 -18.41 -7.72
N SER A 147 15.67 -17.13 -7.80
CA SER A 147 15.60 -16.25 -6.61
C SER A 147 14.35 -16.47 -5.73
N ARG A 148 13.33 -17.21 -6.20
CA ARG A 148 12.10 -17.48 -5.46
C ARG A 148 11.94 -18.96 -5.13
N ALA A 149 12.66 -19.41 -4.09
CA ALA A 149 12.70 -20.82 -3.67
C ALA A 149 11.35 -21.41 -3.21
N ASN A 150 10.38 -20.56 -2.86
CA ASN A 150 9.08 -20.95 -2.32
C ASN A 150 7.93 -20.86 -3.35
N GLN A 151 8.24 -20.73 -4.64
CA GLN A 151 7.25 -20.54 -5.71
C GLN A 151 7.52 -21.45 -6.90
N ASP A 152 6.46 -22.08 -7.42
CA ASP A 152 6.43 -22.77 -8.71
C ASP A 152 6.17 -21.74 -9.81
N GLY A 153 7.19 -20.93 -10.11
CA GLY A 153 7.12 -19.81 -11.06
C GLY A 153 7.29 -20.24 -12.52
N PRO A 154 7.09 -19.30 -13.47
CA PRO A 154 7.47 -19.55 -14.86
C PRO A 154 8.99 -19.77 -14.98
N GLU A 155 9.42 -20.31 -16.12
CA GLU A 155 10.83 -20.66 -16.38
C GLU A 155 11.80 -19.51 -16.10
N ILE A 156 11.40 -18.27 -16.42
CA ILE A 156 12.18 -17.06 -16.16
C ILE A 156 11.22 -15.93 -15.72
N TYR A 157 11.57 -15.24 -14.64
CA TYR A 157 10.82 -14.12 -14.04
C TYR A 157 11.76 -13.02 -13.55
N GLY A 158 11.22 -11.87 -13.13
CA GLY A 158 12.00 -10.74 -12.62
C GLY A 158 12.34 -10.83 -11.12
N PHE A 159 13.16 -9.91 -10.62
CA PHE A 159 13.54 -9.86 -9.22
C PHE A 159 12.55 -9.05 -8.36
N ARG A 160 12.49 -9.34 -7.05
CA ARG A 160 11.55 -8.69 -6.12
C ARG A 160 11.87 -7.21 -5.91
N GLY A 161 13.12 -6.89 -5.62
CA GLY A 161 13.58 -5.51 -5.40
C GLY A 161 13.62 -4.71 -6.70
N ASN A 162 13.48 -3.38 -6.61
CA ASN A 162 13.68 -2.50 -7.75
C ASN A 162 15.17 -2.29 -8.09
N ALA A 163 15.48 -1.35 -9.00
CA ALA A 163 16.87 -1.04 -9.38
C ALA A 163 17.74 -0.54 -8.20
N ARG A 164 17.13 -0.04 -7.12
CA ARG A 164 17.78 0.33 -5.86
C ARG A 164 17.53 -0.68 -4.74
N ASN A 165 17.03 -1.87 -5.09
CA ASN A 165 16.72 -2.96 -4.18
C ASN A 165 15.61 -2.68 -3.14
N TYR A 166 14.75 -1.69 -3.37
CA TYR A 166 13.56 -1.47 -2.54
C TYR A 166 12.46 -2.46 -2.91
N ASP A 167 11.74 -2.97 -1.90
CA ASP A 167 10.41 -3.55 -2.08
C ASP A 167 9.41 -2.40 -2.30
N LEU A 168 8.95 -2.25 -3.55
CA LEU A 168 8.03 -1.17 -3.92
C LEU A 168 6.69 -1.27 -3.20
N ASN A 169 6.30 -2.45 -2.69
CA ASN A 169 5.09 -2.62 -1.89
C ASN A 169 5.28 -2.18 -0.43
N ARG A 170 6.28 -1.33 -0.14
CA ARG A 170 6.52 -0.64 1.14
C ARG A 170 6.80 0.85 0.97
N ASP A 171 6.75 1.37 -0.26
CA ASP A 171 7.30 2.70 -0.58
C ASP A 171 6.25 3.80 -0.72
N PHE A 172 4.95 3.49 -0.66
CA PHE A 172 3.89 4.45 -1.04
C PHE A 172 3.74 5.69 -0.14
N ILE A 173 4.26 5.66 1.09
CA ILE A 173 4.25 6.83 1.99
C ILE A 173 5.55 7.62 1.91
N LYS A 174 6.69 6.94 2.13
CA LYS A 174 8.02 7.58 2.09
C LYS A 174 8.41 8.05 0.68
N SER A 175 7.92 7.36 -0.35
CA SER A 175 8.11 7.69 -1.77
C SER A 175 9.58 7.91 -2.13
N ASP A 176 10.46 7.02 -1.69
CA ASP A 176 11.91 7.15 -1.90
C ASP A 176 12.32 6.86 -3.35
N THR A 177 11.54 6.03 -4.03
CA THR A 177 11.83 5.57 -5.38
C THR A 177 11.15 6.46 -6.43
N ARG A 178 11.78 6.60 -7.59
CA ARG A 178 11.13 7.27 -8.73
C ARG A 178 9.93 6.48 -9.26
N ASN A 179 9.93 5.15 -9.06
CA ASN A 179 8.78 4.29 -9.36
C ASN A 179 7.53 4.81 -8.64
N THR A 180 7.58 4.96 -7.31
CA THR A 180 6.44 5.43 -6.53
C THR A 180 6.03 6.84 -6.91
N LYS A 181 6.99 7.76 -7.15
CA LYS A 181 6.67 9.12 -7.59
C LYS A 181 5.88 9.13 -8.91
N SER A 182 6.31 8.31 -9.87
CA SER A 182 5.62 8.15 -11.16
C SER A 182 4.26 7.46 -11.01
N PHE A 183 4.12 6.48 -10.11
CA PHE A 183 2.82 5.89 -9.77
C PHE A 183 1.88 6.95 -9.18
N VAL A 184 2.34 7.75 -8.23
CA VAL A 184 1.56 8.79 -7.56
C VAL A 184 1.06 9.82 -8.58
N GLU A 185 1.90 10.21 -9.54
CA GLU A 185 1.51 11.07 -10.66
C GLU A 185 0.37 10.44 -11.50
N ILE A 186 0.52 9.18 -11.92
CA ILE A 186 -0.52 8.45 -12.66
C ILE A 186 -1.80 8.38 -11.82
N PHE A 187 -1.70 7.96 -10.57
CA PHE A 187 -2.84 7.74 -9.68
C PHE A 187 -3.66 9.02 -9.47
N HIS A 188 -3.01 10.15 -9.20
CA HIS A 188 -3.71 11.44 -9.04
C HIS A 188 -4.25 11.97 -10.37
N LYS A 189 -3.54 11.76 -11.49
CA LYS A 189 -4.01 12.14 -12.84
C LYS A 189 -5.30 11.42 -13.21
N ILE A 190 -5.39 10.11 -12.95
CA ILE A 190 -6.54 9.31 -13.36
C ILE A 190 -7.65 9.23 -12.29
N ASN A 191 -7.32 9.54 -11.04
CA ASN A 191 -8.23 9.52 -9.87
C ASN A 191 -9.11 8.26 -9.84
N ALA A 192 -8.45 7.09 -9.82
CA ALA A 192 -9.07 5.80 -9.98
C ALA A 192 -10.20 5.55 -8.96
N ASP A 193 -11.32 4.99 -9.42
CA ASP A 193 -12.44 4.59 -8.58
C ASP A 193 -12.21 3.21 -7.94
N VAL A 194 -11.57 2.31 -8.70
CA VAL A 194 -11.17 0.97 -8.26
C VAL A 194 -9.70 0.74 -8.63
N PHE A 195 -8.96 0.09 -7.75
CA PHE A 195 -7.55 -0.28 -7.92
C PHE A 195 -7.39 -1.80 -7.75
N ILE A 196 -6.65 -2.43 -8.64
CA ILE A 196 -6.34 -3.86 -8.58
C ILE A 196 -4.82 -4.00 -8.72
N ASP A 197 -4.19 -4.56 -7.69
CA ASP A 197 -2.77 -4.90 -7.70
C ASP A 197 -2.63 -6.42 -7.83
N ASN A 198 -1.96 -6.89 -8.89
CA ASN A 198 -1.85 -8.32 -9.17
C ASN A 198 -0.54 -8.90 -8.61
N HIS A 199 -0.65 -9.94 -7.78
CA HIS A 199 0.41 -10.58 -7.00
C HIS A 199 0.31 -12.12 -7.02
N VAL A 200 1.32 -12.73 -6.40
CA VAL A 200 1.37 -14.17 -6.09
C VAL A 200 1.61 -14.37 -4.60
N SER A 201 0.76 -15.17 -3.96
CA SER A 201 0.68 -15.33 -2.52
C SER A 201 1.93 -15.99 -1.94
N ASN A 202 2.20 -15.80 -0.66
CA ASN A 202 3.14 -16.64 0.10
C ASN A 202 2.38 -17.43 1.19
N GLY A 203 3.05 -18.40 1.82
CA GLY A 203 2.52 -19.08 3.01
C GLY A 203 2.12 -20.55 2.81
N SER A 204 0.96 -20.92 3.35
CA SER A 204 0.47 -22.31 3.41
C SER A 204 0.08 -22.89 2.04
N ASP A 205 0.03 -24.23 1.92
CA ASP A 205 -0.49 -24.92 0.74
C ASP A 205 -1.96 -25.31 0.96
N TYR A 206 -2.84 -24.88 0.06
CA TYR A 206 -4.29 -25.10 0.12
C TYR A 206 -4.88 -25.34 -1.27
N GLN A 207 -6.16 -25.67 -1.36
CA GLN A 207 -6.77 -26.09 -2.63
C GLN A 207 -7.04 -24.94 -3.59
N TYR A 208 -7.28 -23.73 -3.07
CA TYR A 208 -7.59 -22.53 -3.86
C TYR A 208 -6.47 -22.15 -4.83
N LYS A 209 -6.85 -21.66 -6.02
CA LYS A 209 -5.93 -21.07 -6.99
C LYS A 209 -5.81 -19.56 -6.82
N LEU A 210 -6.87 -18.95 -6.30
CA LEU A 210 -7.02 -17.51 -6.15
C LEU A 210 -7.34 -17.18 -4.70
N THR A 211 -6.55 -16.28 -4.14
CA THR A 211 -6.89 -15.55 -2.92
C THR A 211 -6.98 -14.07 -3.21
N TYR A 212 -7.60 -13.31 -2.32
CA TYR A 212 -7.68 -11.88 -2.47
C TYR A 212 -7.50 -11.17 -1.13
N ILE A 213 -6.91 -9.99 -1.20
CA ILE A 213 -7.00 -8.99 -0.15
C ILE A 213 -7.93 -7.90 -0.69
N MET A 214 -8.97 -7.56 0.05
CA MET A 214 -9.73 -6.33 -0.21
C MET A 214 -9.27 -5.29 0.81
N THR A 215 -9.23 -4.03 0.39
CA THR A 215 -8.97 -2.90 1.28
C THR A 215 -9.79 -3.06 2.55
N GLN A 216 -9.14 -2.93 3.70
CA GLN A 216 -9.83 -3.14 4.97
C GLN A 216 -11.03 -2.17 5.09
N HIS A 217 -12.25 -2.72 5.13
CA HIS A 217 -13.48 -1.95 5.03
C HIS A 217 -13.71 -0.99 6.21
N ASN A 218 -13.35 -1.38 7.44
CA ASN A 218 -13.43 -0.53 8.62
C ASN A 218 -12.53 0.73 8.45
N LYS A 219 -11.33 0.57 7.87
CA LYS A 219 -10.41 1.70 7.58
C LYS A 219 -10.87 2.54 6.39
N LEU A 220 -11.49 1.94 5.38
CA LEU A 220 -11.97 2.65 4.19
C LEU A 220 -13.04 3.71 4.54
N GLY A 221 -13.78 3.51 5.63
CA GLY A 221 -14.87 4.37 6.10
C GLY A 221 -16.20 3.64 6.02
N THR A 222 -17.21 4.09 6.77
CA THR A 222 -18.47 3.32 6.89
C THR A 222 -19.23 3.31 5.57
N VAL A 223 -19.27 4.43 4.84
CA VAL A 223 -20.02 4.50 3.56
C VAL A 223 -19.44 3.59 2.48
N LEU A 224 -18.16 3.77 2.13
CA LEU A 224 -17.54 3.01 1.04
C LEU A 224 -17.09 1.62 1.48
N GLY A 225 -16.68 1.48 2.75
CA GLY A 225 -16.31 0.20 3.36
C GLY A 225 -17.49 -0.75 3.48
N ASP A 226 -18.67 -0.28 3.93
CA ASP A 226 -19.85 -1.14 4.03
C ASP A 226 -20.28 -1.63 2.64
N PHE A 227 -20.26 -0.76 1.63
CA PHE A 227 -20.51 -1.16 0.24
C PHE A 227 -19.52 -2.22 -0.26
N LEU A 228 -18.22 -2.05 0.03
CA LEU A 228 -17.19 -3.02 -0.32
C LEU A 228 -17.45 -4.39 0.33
N ASN A 229 -17.69 -4.40 1.64
CA ASN A 229 -17.82 -5.62 2.44
C ASN A 229 -19.15 -6.36 2.21
N THR A 230 -20.25 -5.63 1.99
CA THR A 230 -21.60 -6.20 1.96
C THR A 230 -22.17 -6.38 0.55
N GLU A 231 -21.67 -5.64 -0.44
CA GLU A 231 -22.19 -5.72 -1.82
C GLU A 231 -21.13 -6.11 -2.83
N MET A 232 -20.05 -5.33 -2.95
CA MET A 232 -19.09 -5.51 -4.05
C MET A 232 -18.32 -6.82 -3.91
N MET A 233 -17.64 -7.06 -2.79
CA MET A 233 -16.84 -8.29 -2.64
C MET A 233 -17.71 -9.55 -2.71
N PRO A 234 -18.88 -9.65 -2.02
CA PRO A 234 -19.77 -10.80 -2.18
C PRO A 234 -20.20 -11.04 -3.64
N ALA A 235 -20.51 -9.99 -4.41
CA ALA A 235 -20.89 -10.14 -5.81
C ALA A 235 -19.74 -10.66 -6.68
N LEU A 236 -18.50 -10.19 -6.44
CA LEU A 236 -17.31 -10.69 -7.15
C LEU A 236 -17.06 -12.17 -6.84
N ILE A 237 -17.18 -12.58 -5.57
CA ILE A 237 -17.03 -13.99 -5.16
C ILE A 237 -18.07 -14.87 -5.87
N GLN A 238 -19.33 -14.44 -5.88
CA GLN A 238 -20.41 -15.18 -6.52
C GLN A 238 -20.21 -15.32 -8.04
N ASP A 239 -19.70 -14.27 -8.70
CA ASP A 239 -19.39 -14.34 -10.13
C ASP A 239 -18.24 -15.32 -10.43
N LEU A 240 -17.18 -15.30 -9.63
CA LEU A 240 -16.07 -16.24 -9.74
C LEU A 240 -16.50 -17.69 -9.48
N GLN A 241 -17.37 -17.93 -8.50
CA GLN A 241 -17.95 -19.24 -8.24
C GLN A 241 -18.77 -19.77 -9.42
N LYS A 242 -19.57 -18.91 -10.08
CA LYS A 242 -20.28 -19.27 -11.33
C LYS A 242 -19.34 -19.67 -12.46
N LYS A 243 -18.10 -19.16 -12.44
CA LYS A 243 -17.03 -19.52 -13.38
C LYS A 243 -16.22 -20.75 -12.92
N ASN A 244 -16.65 -21.44 -11.86
CA ASN A 244 -15.95 -22.56 -11.22
C ASN A 244 -14.56 -22.18 -10.69
N ILE A 245 -14.40 -20.96 -10.19
CA ILE A 245 -13.17 -20.47 -9.57
C ILE A 245 -13.39 -20.34 -8.06
N GLU A 246 -13.02 -21.40 -7.35
CA GLU A 246 -12.95 -21.39 -5.89
C GLU A 246 -11.90 -20.37 -5.42
N ASN A 247 -12.29 -19.55 -4.45
CA ASN A 247 -11.47 -18.48 -3.91
C ASN A 247 -11.65 -18.34 -2.39
N THR A 248 -10.70 -17.67 -1.73
CA THR A 248 -10.72 -17.39 -0.30
C THR A 248 -10.07 -16.03 -0.04
N PRO A 249 -10.41 -15.32 1.06
CA PRO A 249 -9.56 -14.23 1.53
C PRO A 249 -8.13 -14.71 1.74
N TYR A 250 -7.16 -13.80 1.63
CA TYR A 250 -5.74 -14.10 1.84
C TYR A 250 -5.51 -14.78 3.20
N VAL A 251 -4.76 -15.88 3.17
CA VAL A 251 -4.59 -16.78 4.31
C VAL A 251 -3.48 -16.26 5.24
N ASN A 252 -3.82 -15.30 6.09
CA ASN A 252 -2.95 -14.77 7.14
C ASN A 252 -3.13 -15.55 8.45
N ALA A 253 -2.63 -16.80 8.46
CA ALA A 253 -2.84 -17.76 9.54
C ALA A 253 -2.43 -17.23 10.93
N PHE A 254 -3.26 -17.51 11.94
CA PHE A 254 -2.94 -17.14 13.33
C PHE A 254 -1.81 -17.97 13.93
N GLN A 255 -1.55 -19.15 13.35
CA GLN A 255 -0.51 -20.10 13.73
C GLN A 255 0.17 -20.65 12.47
N ASP A 256 1.02 -21.67 12.62
CA ASP A 256 1.76 -22.29 11.52
C ASP A 256 0.86 -22.84 10.40
N THR A 257 -0.41 -23.14 10.71
CA THR A 257 -1.36 -23.78 9.81
C THR A 257 -2.72 -23.05 9.78
N PRO A 258 -3.40 -22.99 8.61
CA PRO A 258 -4.67 -22.27 8.47
C PRO A 258 -5.87 -22.92 9.17
N ASP A 259 -5.76 -24.19 9.56
CA ASP A 259 -6.86 -24.94 10.20
C ASP A 259 -7.23 -24.39 11.59
N LYS A 260 -6.36 -23.56 12.18
CA LYS A 260 -6.64 -22.81 13.42
C LYS A 260 -7.30 -21.45 13.19
N GLY A 261 -7.57 -21.10 11.93
CA GLY A 261 -8.15 -19.83 11.55
C GLY A 261 -7.12 -18.80 11.10
N PHE A 262 -7.62 -17.72 10.52
CA PHE A 262 -6.82 -16.60 10.05
C PHE A 262 -7.58 -15.28 10.17
N GLY A 263 -6.83 -14.17 10.16
CA GLY A 263 -7.38 -12.83 10.11
C GLY A 263 -7.40 -12.27 8.70
N GLN A 264 -8.28 -11.31 8.40
CA GLN A 264 -8.09 -10.48 7.21
C GLN A 264 -6.77 -9.72 7.34
N PHE A 265 -6.00 -9.67 6.24
CA PHE A 265 -4.75 -8.94 6.21
C PHE A 265 -4.98 -7.43 6.39
N PHE A 266 -4.18 -6.77 7.24
CA PHE A 266 -4.27 -5.32 7.45
C PHE A 266 -3.24 -4.60 6.57
N GLU A 267 -3.74 -3.90 5.56
CA GLU A 267 -2.94 -3.12 4.62
C GLU A 267 -2.75 -1.68 5.16
N SER A 268 -1.66 -1.49 5.91
CA SER A 268 -1.28 -0.16 6.38
C SER A 268 -0.95 0.78 5.20
N PRO A 269 -0.91 2.11 5.42
CA PRO A 269 -0.67 3.09 4.35
C PRO A 269 0.56 2.84 3.46
N ARG A 270 1.60 2.13 3.91
CA ARG A 270 2.78 1.81 3.09
C ARG A 270 2.53 0.88 1.89
N PHE A 271 1.45 0.11 1.89
CA PHE A 271 1.07 -0.81 0.80
C PHE A 271 0.24 -0.08 -0.27
N ALA A 272 0.20 -0.58 -1.51
CA ALA A 272 -0.48 0.10 -2.62
C ALA A 272 -1.98 0.35 -2.37
N THR A 273 -2.73 -0.69 -2.02
CA THR A 273 -4.15 -0.63 -1.60
C THR A 273 -4.34 0.20 -0.32
N GLY A 274 -3.42 0.05 0.63
CA GLY A 274 -3.39 0.83 1.87
C GLY A 274 -3.26 2.34 1.63
N TYR A 275 -2.43 2.76 0.67
CA TYR A 275 -2.23 4.13 0.22
C TYR A 275 -3.41 4.64 -0.61
N THR A 276 -3.86 3.89 -1.62
CA THR A 276 -4.96 4.33 -2.50
C THR A 276 -6.28 4.50 -1.73
N SER A 277 -6.49 3.72 -0.66
CA SER A 277 -7.64 3.90 0.26
C SER A 277 -7.70 5.28 0.93
N LEU A 278 -6.55 5.95 1.09
CA LEU A 278 -6.46 7.30 1.67
C LEU A 278 -7.14 8.36 0.76
N PHE A 279 -7.33 8.02 -0.52
CA PHE A 279 -7.99 8.86 -1.52
C PHE A 279 -9.33 8.25 -1.97
N ASN A 280 -9.94 7.43 -1.11
CA ASN A 280 -11.24 6.79 -1.31
C ASN A 280 -11.32 5.94 -2.59
N THR A 281 -10.23 5.28 -2.97
CA THR A 281 -10.24 4.26 -4.02
C THR A 281 -10.49 2.89 -3.40
N ILE A 282 -11.39 2.10 -3.99
CA ILE A 282 -11.62 0.71 -3.58
C ILE A 282 -10.47 -0.14 -4.12
N GLY A 283 -9.64 -0.71 -3.25
CA GLY A 283 -8.47 -1.48 -3.64
C GLY A 283 -8.63 -2.99 -3.42
N PHE A 284 -8.06 -3.78 -4.33
CA PHE A 284 -7.91 -5.23 -4.20
C PHE A 284 -6.47 -5.63 -4.51
N VAL A 285 -5.94 -6.59 -3.76
CA VAL A 285 -4.76 -7.36 -4.13
C VAL A 285 -5.21 -8.74 -4.57
N VAL A 286 -4.95 -9.07 -5.82
CA VAL A 286 -5.21 -10.41 -6.37
C VAL A 286 -3.99 -11.25 -6.08
N GLU A 287 -4.16 -12.32 -5.30
CA GLU A 287 -3.05 -13.12 -4.77
C GLU A 287 -3.23 -14.57 -5.25
N THR A 288 -2.60 -14.92 -6.36
CA THR A 288 -2.66 -16.30 -6.88
C THR A 288 -1.73 -17.24 -6.12
N HIS A 289 -2.10 -18.51 -6.00
CA HIS A 289 -1.34 -19.42 -5.14
C HIS A 289 0.01 -19.83 -5.78
N MET A 290 1.11 -19.52 -5.10
CA MET A 290 2.50 -19.73 -5.58
C MET A 290 2.88 -21.15 -5.98
N LEU A 291 2.16 -22.18 -5.52
CA LEU A 291 2.45 -23.58 -5.82
C LEU A 291 1.53 -24.18 -6.88
N LYS A 292 0.65 -23.38 -7.49
CA LYS A 292 -0.21 -23.79 -8.60
C LYS A 292 0.48 -23.45 -9.92
N LYS A 293 0.18 -24.23 -10.95
CA LYS A 293 0.74 -24.10 -12.30
C LYS A 293 0.58 -22.67 -12.81
N TYR A 294 1.62 -22.12 -13.41
CA TYR A 294 1.63 -20.74 -13.92
C TYR A 294 0.39 -20.39 -14.77
N ALA A 295 0.04 -21.24 -15.74
CA ALA A 295 -1.14 -21.03 -16.59
C ALA A 295 -2.47 -20.94 -15.81
N ASP A 296 -2.62 -21.71 -14.73
CA ASP A 296 -3.81 -21.63 -13.88
C ASP A 296 -3.88 -20.28 -13.15
N ARG A 297 -2.74 -19.76 -12.72
CA ARG A 297 -2.64 -18.47 -12.02
C ARG A 297 -2.92 -17.28 -12.94
N VAL A 298 -2.37 -17.29 -14.17
CA VAL A 298 -2.68 -16.30 -15.22
C VAL A 298 -4.19 -16.29 -15.50
N LYS A 299 -4.80 -17.47 -15.66
CA LYS A 299 -6.23 -17.61 -15.93
C LYS A 299 -7.11 -17.01 -14.84
N VAL A 300 -6.85 -17.32 -13.56
CA VAL A 300 -7.70 -16.79 -12.47
C VAL A 300 -7.48 -15.29 -12.25
N THR A 301 -6.27 -14.77 -12.52
CA THR A 301 -5.99 -13.32 -12.51
C THR A 301 -6.81 -12.60 -13.58
N TYR A 302 -6.82 -13.13 -14.81
CA TYR A 302 -7.64 -12.62 -15.92
C TYR A 302 -9.13 -12.60 -15.56
N GLU A 303 -9.65 -13.71 -15.03
CA GLU A 303 -11.08 -13.81 -14.68
C GLU A 303 -11.49 -12.90 -13.52
N TYR A 304 -10.62 -12.68 -12.53
CA TYR A 304 -10.87 -11.71 -11.47
C TYR A 304 -10.98 -10.29 -12.02
N MET A 305 -10.02 -9.86 -12.85
CA MET A 305 -10.05 -8.53 -13.47
C MET A 305 -11.33 -8.33 -14.29
N ARG A 306 -11.77 -9.34 -15.04
CA ARG A 306 -13.04 -9.30 -15.78
C ARG A 306 -14.25 -9.13 -14.87
N SER A 307 -14.37 -9.93 -13.81
CA SER A 307 -15.46 -9.82 -12.83
C SER A 307 -15.50 -8.42 -12.20
N ALA A 308 -14.34 -7.87 -11.86
CA ALA A 308 -14.23 -6.51 -11.30
C ALA A 308 -14.62 -5.43 -12.31
N ILE A 309 -14.22 -5.57 -13.58
CA ILE A 309 -14.62 -4.67 -14.67
C ILE A 309 -16.13 -4.69 -14.87
N ASP A 310 -16.74 -5.87 -14.98
CA ASP A 310 -18.18 -6.03 -15.22
C ASP A 310 -19.02 -5.47 -14.06
N PHE A 311 -18.60 -5.73 -12.81
CA PHE A 311 -19.27 -5.17 -11.64
C PHE A 311 -19.17 -3.63 -11.61
N THR A 312 -17.97 -3.09 -11.87
CA THR A 312 -17.73 -1.65 -11.87
C THR A 312 -18.50 -0.96 -12.98
N ASP A 313 -18.52 -1.51 -14.20
CA ASP A 313 -19.26 -0.97 -15.34
C ASP A 313 -20.76 -0.87 -15.08
N THR A 314 -21.30 -1.87 -14.37
CA THR A 314 -22.71 -1.91 -13.95
C THR A 314 -23.00 -0.90 -12.84
N ASN A 315 -22.07 -0.70 -11.91
CA ASN A 315 -22.28 0.08 -10.67
C ASN A 315 -21.57 1.44 -10.66
N TYR A 316 -21.02 1.91 -11.79
CA TYR A 316 -20.13 3.07 -11.86
C TYR A 316 -20.68 4.32 -11.16
N LYS A 317 -21.96 4.67 -11.38
CA LYS A 317 -22.62 5.82 -10.73
C LYS A 317 -22.65 5.68 -9.21
N LYS A 318 -23.01 4.49 -8.72
CA LYS A 318 -23.07 4.19 -7.29
C LYS A 318 -21.68 4.30 -6.67
N ILE A 319 -20.66 3.71 -7.30
CA ILE A 319 -19.27 3.80 -6.83
C ILE A 319 -18.83 5.26 -6.73
N LYS A 320 -18.97 6.04 -7.80
CA LYS A 320 -18.57 7.46 -7.80
C LYS A 320 -19.30 8.28 -6.73
N GLN A 321 -20.61 8.07 -6.57
CA GLN A 321 -21.40 8.74 -5.55
C GLN A 321 -20.94 8.37 -4.14
N LEU A 322 -20.67 7.09 -3.87
CA LEU A 322 -20.23 6.62 -2.56
C LEU A 322 -18.84 7.13 -2.22
N ARG A 323 -17.92 7.26 -3.18
CA ARG A 323 -16.61 7.89 -2.96
C ARG A 323 -16.75 9.32 -2.42
N LEU A 324 -17.59 10.14 -3.07
CA LEU A 324 -17.85 11.52 -2.64
C LEU A 324 -18.51 11.58 -1.26
N LYS A 325 -19.53 10.74 -1.00
CA LYS A 325 -20.15 10.66 0.33
C LYS A 325 -19.17 10.17 1.40
N ASN A 326 -18.20 9.33 1.03
CA ASN A 326 -17.21 8.84 1.97
C ASN A 326 -16.31 9.97 2.48
N GLU A 327 -16.01 10.98 1.64
CA GLU A 327 -15.23 12.16 2.01
C GLU A 327 -15.90 13.00 3.12
N GLU A 328 -17.23 13.08 3.14
CA GLU A 328 -18.01 13.87 4.11
C GLU A 328 -17.87 13.37 5.56
N GLN A 329 -17.38 12.14 5.76
CA GLN A 329 -17.10 11.59 7.09
C GLN A 329 -15.90 12.26 7.76
N TYR A 330 -14.96 12.79 6.99
CA TYR A 330 -13.67 13.27 7.48
C TYR A 330 -13.62 14.79 7.42
N GLN A 331 -14.10 15.42 8.49
CA GLN A 331 -14.22 16.87 8.60
C GLN A 331 -13.52 17.34 9.88
N PRO A 332 -13.03 18.60 9.94
CA PRO A 332 -12.50 19.18 11.17
C PRO A 332 -13.41 18.92 12.36
N LYS A 333 -12.82 18.64 13.53
CA LYS A 333 -13.48 18.33 14.81
C LYS A 333 -14.15 16.96 14.91
N LYS A 334 -14.23 16.18 13.82
CA LYS A 334 -14.65 14.77 13.90
C LYS A 334 -13.49 13.89 14.38
N SER A 335 -13.81 12.70 14.87
CA SER A 335 -12.82 11.69 15.26
C SER A 335 -12.26 10.96 14.02
N TYR A 336 -11.00 10.54 14.08
CA TYR A 336 -10.34 9.70 13.10
C TYR A 336 -9.45 8.65 13.77
N THR A 337 -9.59 7.40 13.35
CA THR A 337 -8.79 6.27 13.85
C THR A 337 -7.44 6.20 13.16
N ILE A 338 -6.36 6.30 13.94
CA ILE A 338 -4.97 6.21 13.46
C ILE A 338 -4.29 4.87 13.81
N LYS A 339 -4.91 4.06 14.68
CA LYS A 339 -4.45 2.70 14.99
C LYS A 339 -5.63 1.75 15.05
N TRP A 340 -5.44 0.60 14.39
CA TRP A 340 -6.44 -0.45 14.26
C TRP A 340 -5.87 -1.75 14.83
N GLU A 341 -6.72 -2.56 15.43
CA GLU A 341 -6.41 -3.95 15.78
C GLU A 341 -7.55 -4.87 15.37
N ILE A 342 -7.23 -6.15 15.19
CA ILE A 342 -8.24 -7.16 14.87
C ILE A 342 -9.25 -7.29 16.02
N ASP A 343 -10.54 -7.27 15.70
CA ASP A 343 -11.59 -7.47 16.69
C ASP A 343 -11.85 -8.97 16.85
N SER A 344 -11.11 -9.61 17.76
CA SER A 344 -11.23 -11.05 18.05
C SER A 344 -12.62 -11.45 18.55
N THR A 345 -13.43 -10.50 19.02
CA THR A 345 -14.81 -10.75 19.46
C THR A 345 -15.79 -10.96 18.30
N LYS A 346 -15.42 -10.55 17.07
CA LYS A 346 -16.23 -10.65 15.85
C LYS A 346 -15.68 -11.70 14.87
N THR A 347 -15.31 -12.86 15.41
CA THR A 347 -14.84 -14.00 14.64
C THR A 347 -16.02 -14.82 14.14
N VAL A 348 -16.02 -15.18 12.86
CA VAL A 348 -17.08 -15.97 12.21
C VAL A 348 -16.54 -17.30 11.69
N PRO A 349 -17.35 -18.36 11.61
CA PRO A 349 -16.94 -19.57 10.92
C PRO A 349 -16.81 -19.31 9.41
N PHE A 350 -15.71 -19.78 8.82
CA PHE A 350 -15.45 -19.73 7.38
C PHE A 350 -15.14 -21.12 6.84
N SER A 351 -15.86 -21.54 5.79
CA SER A 351 -15.69 -22.86 5.20
C SER A 351 -14.47 -22.90 4.30
N PHE A 352 -13.38 -23.50 4.78
CA PHE A 352 -12.06 -23.47 4.15
C PHE A 352 -11.68 -24.81 3.50
N LEU A 353 -11.12 -24.74 2.29
CA LEU A 353 -10.58 -25.87 1.52
C LEU A 353 -9.06 -25.98 1.68
N GLY A 354 -8.62 -26.82 2.62
CA GLY A 354 -7.21 -27.02 2.93
C GLY A 354 -6.70 -28.42 2.60
N TYR A 355 -5.42 -28.65 2.91
CA TYR A 355 -4.79 -29.97 2.98
C TYR A 355 -4.37 -30.26 4.43
N GLU A 356 -4.44 -31.51 4.87
CA GLU A 356 -3.98 -31.87 6.21
C GLU A 356 -2.50 -31.52 6.39
N ALA A 357 -2.20 -30.75 7.44
CA ALA A 357 -0.85 -30.38 7.81
C ALA A 357 -0.30 -31.36 8.86
N SER A 358 0.96 -31.76 8.71
CA SER A 358 1.66 -32.58 9.68
C SER A 358 3.15 -32.27 9.69
N TYR A 359 3.86 -32.82 10.66
CA TYR A 359 5.30 -32.67 10.82
C TYR A 359 6.01 -33.98 10.53
N LYS A 360 7.10 -33.91 9.77
CA LYS A 360 8.00 -35.05 9.55
C LYS A 360 9.44 -34.64 9.78
N LYS A 361 10.31 -35.61 10.09
CA LYS A 361 11.74 -35.35 10.26
C LYS A 361 12.30 -34.68 9.00
N SER A 362 13.11 -33.64 9.19
CA SER A 362 13.83 -33.00 8.09
C SER A 362 14.99 -33.88 7.65
N ASP A 363 15.17 -34.03 6.34
CA ASP A 363 16.29 -34.78 5.76
C ASP A 363 17.59 -33.95 5.73
N VAL A 364 17.50 -32.63 5.94
CA VAL A 364 18.61 -31.68 5.80
C VAL A 364 18.90 -30.86 7.07
N THR A 365 18.04 -30.96 8.08
CA THR A 365 18.23 -30.31 9.39
C THR A 365 17.92 -31.29 10.52
N SER A 366 18.30 -30.96 11.74
CA SER A 366 18.05 -31.80 12.93
C SER A 366 16.60 -31.79 13.43
N GLY A 367 15.76 -30.89 12.90
CA GLY A 367 14.39 -30.67 13.37
C GLY A 367 13.31 -31.42 12.60
N ASN A 368 12.06 -31.19 13.00
CA ASN A 368 10.89 -31.54 12.20
C ASN A 368 10.54 -30.39 11.26
N ARG A 369 9.97 -30.72 10.10
CA ARG A 369 9.46 -29.75 9.12
C ARG A 369 7.97 -29.94 8.90
N LEU A 370 7.27 -28.81 8.76
CA LEU A 370 5.88 -28.77 8.32
C LEU A 370 5.77 -29.29 6.88
N PHE A 371 4.74 -30.08 6.62
CA PHE A 371 4.31 -30.41 5.26
C PHE A 371 2.78 -30.48 5.19
N TYR A 372 2.26 -30.20 4.00
CA TYR A 372 0.84 -30.32 3.68
C TYR A 372 0.62 -31.55 2.78
N ASP A 373 -0.23 -32.48 3.21
CA ASP A 373 -0.51 -33.71 2.47
C ASP A 373 -1.58 -33.45 1.39
N ARG A 374 -1.14 -33.24 0.15
CA ARG A 374 -2.02 -33.00 -1.00
C ARG A 374 -2.96 -34.17 -1.31
N THR A 375 -2.71 -35.38 -0.78
CA THR A 375 -3.59 -36.54 -0.93
C THR A 375 -4.77 -36.54 0.04
N LYS A 376 -4.74 -35.65 1.05
CA LYS A 376 -5.77 -35.51 2.09
C LYS A 376 -6.38 -34.10 2.07
N PRO A 377 -7.15 -33.75 1.01
CA PRO A 377 -7.91 -32.50 1.00
C PRO A 377 -9.01 -32.55 2.06
N PHE A 378 -9.30 -31.41 2.67
CA PHE A 378 -10.44 -31.26 3.56
C PHE A 378 -11.26 -30.01 3.24
N LYS A 379 -12.51 -30.03 3.68
CA LYS A 379 -13.35 -28.84 3.83
C LYS A 379 -13.76 -28.74 5.30
N LYS A 380 -13.37 -27.67 5.99
CA LYS A 380 -13.64 -27.49 7.42
C LYS A 380 -14.00 -26.03 7.70
N ASP A 381 -14.93 -25.83 8.63
CA ASP A 381 -15.22 -24.51 9.13
C ASP A 381 -14.14 -24.10 10.14
N ILE A 382 -13.46 -23.00 9.86
CA ILE A 382 -12.37 -22.45 10.66
C ILE A 382 -12.71 -21.03 11.14
N PRO A 383 -12.11 -20.55 12.24
CA PRO A 383 -12.30 -19.18 12.70
C PRO A 383 -11.74 -18.16 11.68
N TYR A 384 -12.54 -17.18 11.27
CA TYR A 384 -12.10 -16.06 10.43
C TYR A 384 -12.48 -14.73 11.08
N SER A 385 -11.47 -13.89 11.33
CA SER A 385 -11.67 -12.56 11.93
C SER A 385 -11.38 -11.49 10.88
N LYS A 386 -12.41 -10.80 10.41
CA LYS A 386 -12.30 -9.77 9.37
C LYS A 386 -12.55 -8.34 9.85
N GLU A 387 -13.12 -8.19 11.04
CA GLU A 387 -13.43 -6.86 11.58
C GLU A 387 -12.23 -6.30 12.34
N PHE A 388 -12.00 -5.01 12.18
CA PHE A 388 -11.00 -4.26 12.93
C PHE A 388 -11.68 -3.20 13.78
N LYS A 389 -11.14 -2.97 14.97
CA LYS A 389 -11.60 -1.94 15.90
C LYS A 389 -10.51 -0.90 16.14
N SER A 390 -10.95 0.29 16.49
CA SER A 390 -10.10 1.42 16.83
C SER A 390 -9.39 1.20 18.17
N THR A 391 -8.07 1.40 18.21
CA THR A 391 -7.28 1.41 19.46
C THR A 391 -6.75 2.78 19.81
N LYS A 392 -6.71 3.69 18.83
CA LYS A 392 -6.33 5.08 19.03
C LYS A 392 -7.05 5.96 18.01
N GLU A 393 -7.68 7.00 18.52
CA GLU A 393 -8.30 8.05 17.73
C GLU A 393 -7.69 9.40 18.03
N ILE A 394 -7.84 10.30 17.08
CA ILE A 394 -7.53 11.72 17.20
C ILE A 394 -8.72 12.56 16.75
N ILE A 395 -8.77 13.80 17.21
CA ILE A 395 -9.69 14.79 16.67
C ILE A 395 -9.02 15.44 15.46
N ILE A 396 -9.69 15.44 14.31
CA ILE A 396 -9.20 16.05 13.08
C ILE A 396 -9.03 17.57 13.33
N PRO A 397 -7.80 18.13 13.22
CA PRO A 397 -7.61 19.56 13.39
C PRO A 397 -8.21 20.30 12.20
N LYS A 398 -8.35 21.62 12.27
CA LYS A 398 -8.76 22.45 11.13
C LYS A 398 -7.65 22.62 10.10
N ALA A 399 -6.40 22.65 10.56
CA ALA A 399 -5.23 22.72 9.70
C ALA A 399 -3.98 22.21 10.45
N TYR A 400 -2.96 21.87 9.68
CA TYR A 400 -1.60 21.71 10.17
C TYR A 400 -0.74 22.92 9.81
N ILE A 401 0.27 23.23 10.61
CA ILE A 401 1.35 24.15 10.26
C ILE A 401 2.68 23.38 10.22
N ILE A 402 3.42 23.52 9.12
CA ILE A 402 4.73 22.90 8.93
C ILE A 402 5.75 23.99 8.58
N PRO A 403 6.84 24.14 9.37
CA PRO A 403 7.91 25.06 9.04
C PRO A 403 8.54 24.74 7.69
N LYS A 404 8.84 25.77 6.90
CA LYS A 404 9.41 25.63 5.54
C LYS A 404 10.73 24.86 5.47
N GLY A 405 11.45 24.76 6.59
CA GLY A 405 12.69 24.00 6.70
C GLY A 405 12.52 22.48 6.49
N PHE A 406 11.31 21.94 6.73
CA PHE A 406 10.99 20.53 6.48
C PHE A 406 10.57 20.29 5.03
N TRP A 407 11.35 20.83 4.10
CA TRP A 407 11.09 20.76 2.66
C TRP A 407 10.91 19.33 2.11
N PRO A 408 11.58 18.25 2.60
CA PRO A 408 11.34 16.91 2.06
C PRO A 408 9.89 16.45 2.28
N VAL A 409 9.35 16.73 3.47
CA VAL A 409 7.94 16.45 3.80
C VAL A 409 7.01 17.29 2.94
N ILE A 410 7.29 18.59 2.77
CA ILE A 410 6.49 19.46 1.92
C ILE A 410 6.44 18.98 0.46
N GLU A 411 7.55 18.49 -0.10
CA GLU A 411 7.56 17.93 -1.46
C GLU A 411 6.72 16.66 -1.58
N LEU A 412 6.68 15.79 -0.55
CA LEU A 412 5.78 14.63 -0.50
C LEU A 412 4.31 15.05 -0.45
N LEU A 413 3.97 16.09 0.31
CA LEU A 413 2.61 16.62 0.34
C LEU A 413 2.21 17.18 -1.03
N LYS A 414 3.11 17.92 -1.70
CA LYS A 414 2.88 18.46 -3.06
C LYS A 414 2.66 17.36 -4.09
N SER A 415 3.50 16.31 -4.10
CA SER A 415 3.35 15.19 -5.04
C SER A 415 2.02 14.47 -4.86
N ASN A 416 1.48 14.49 -3.63
CA ASN A 416 0.19 13.92 -3.29
C ASN A 416 -1.01 14.86 -3.50
N THR A 417 -0.81 15.96 -4.23
CA THR A 417 -1.84 16.96 -4.55
C THR A 417 -2.49 17.62 -3.32
N ILE A 418 -1.77 17.65 -2.20
CA ILE A 418 -2.23 18.32 -0.99
C ILE A 418 -2.27 19.83 -1.23
N THR A 419 -3.42 20.42 -0.94
CA THR A 419 -3.64 21.86 -0.96
C THR A 419 -3.05 22.51 0.28
N TYR A 420 -2.36 23.63 0.11
CA TYR A 420 -1.75 24.41 1.19
C TYR A 420 -1.77 25.90 0.84
N SER A 421 -1.46 26.72 1.85
CA SER A 421 -1.11 28.13 1.70
C SER A 421 0.16 28.43 2.47
N GLN A 422 0.83 29.53 2.18
CA GLN A 422 2.02 29.96 2.94
C GLN A 422 1.73 31.23 3.73
N LEU A 423 2.33 31.33 4.92
CA LEU A 423 2.31 32.55 5.72
C LEU A 423 3.01 33.69 4.97
N LYS A 424 2.32 34.82 4.82
CA LYS A 424 2.84 36.00 4.12
C LYS A 424 3.76 36.84 5.00
N ASN A 425 3.59 36.78 6.32
CA ASN A 425 4.33 37.51 7.34
C ASN A 425 4.59 36.59 8.53
N ASP A 426 5.60 36.94 9.33
CA ASP A 426 5.81 36.30 10.64
C ASP A 426 4.54 36.49 11.49
N THR A 427 4.04 35.41 12.09
CA THR A 427 2.74 35.39 12.74
C THR A 427 2.79 34.52 14.00
N ILE A 428 2.19 34.99 15.09
CA ILE A 428 1.98 34.18 16.29
C ILE A 428 0.61 33.53 16.19
N ILE A 429 0.55 32.19 16.29
CA ILE A 429 -0.68 31.41 16.16
C ILE A 429 -0.82 30.50 17.38
N GLU A 430 -2.03 30.40 17.92
CA GLU A 430 -2.36 29.42 18.95
C GLU A 430 -2.55 28.05 18.30
N VAL A 431 -1.78 27.06 18.76
CA VAL A 431 -1.72 25.71 18.20
C VAL A 431 -1.72 24.67 19.32
N GLU A 432 -2.15 23.46 19.00
CA GLU A 432 -1.74 22.28 19.76
C GLU A 432 -0.38 21.81 19.22
N SER A 433 0.55 21.64 20.15
CA SER A 433 1.95 21.30 19.92
C SER A 433 2.25 19.94 20.54
N TYR A 434 3.01 19.10 19.84
CA TYR A 434 3.40 17.77 20.30
C TYR A 434 4.86 17.71 20.70
N ARG A 435 5.13 17.05 21.82
CA ARG A 435 6.46 16.60 22.22
C ARG A 435 6.50 15.08 22.20
N ILE A 436 7.49 14.49 21.54
CA ILE A 436 7.69 13.04 21.55
C ILE A 436 7.98 12.60 22.98
N ALA A 437 7.13 11.72 23.51
CA ALA A 437 7.23 11.24 24.89
C ALA A 437 8.04 9.95 24.97
N ASP A 438 7.78 9.00 24.06
CA ASP A 438 8.51 7.74 23.95
C ASP A 438 8.37 7.17 22.53
N PHE A 439 9.37 6.40 22.09
CA PHE A 439 9.37 5.62 20.85
C PHE A 439 10.48 4.57 20.90
N LYS A 440 10.42 3.57 20.01
CA LYS A 440 11.49 2.58 19.80
C LYS A 440 11.92 2.58 18.36
N THR A 441 13.21 2.45 18.09
CA THR A 441 13.76 2.31 16.73
C THR A 441 14.14 0.86 16.43
N THR A 442 14.02 0.42 15.18
CA THR A 442 14.54 -0.89 14.75
C THR A 442 16.06 -0.92 14.77
N ASN A 443 16.68 -2.10 14.99
CA ASN A 443 18.15 -2.24 15.05
C ASN A 443 18.79 -2.56 13.68
N SER A 444 17.98 -2.71 12.64
CA SER A 444 18.41 -2.98 11.27
C SER A 444 17.67 -2.08 10.30
N ALA A 445 18.33 -1.77 9.18
CA ALA A 445 17.70 -1.06 8.09
C ALA A 445 16.51 -1.86 7.53
N TYR A 446 15.46 -1.14 7.16
CA TYR A 446 14.25 -1.66 6.53
C TYR A 446 13.84 -0.69 5.43
N GLU A 447 13.95 -1.14 4.18
CA GLU A 447 13.56 -0.34 3.01
C GLU A 447 14.15 1.08 3.04
N GLY A 448 15.45 1.21 3.32
CA GLY A 448 16.17 2.48 3.37
C GLY A 448 16.06 3.28 4.67
N HIS A 449 15.30 2.81 5.67
CA HIS A 449 15.06 3.54 6.92
C HIS A 449 15.34 2.71 8.17
N TYR A 450 15.46 3.39 9.32
CA TYR A 450 15.40 2.79 10.66
C TYR A 450 14.08 3.22 11.29
N LEU A 451 13.09 2.33 11.27
CA LEU A 451 11.71 2.66 11.60
C LEU A 451 11.53 2.92 13.09
N HIS A 452 10.79 3.97 13.44
CA HIS A 452 10.27 4.16 14.79
C HIS A 452 8.92 3.43 14.96
N ARG A 453 8.65 2.98 16.18
CA ARG A 453 7.42 2.27 16.57
C ARG A 453 7.06 2.56 18.02
N ASN A 454 5.84 2.21 18.41
CA ASN A 454 5.28 2.47 19.74
C ASN A 454 5.40 3.96 20.15
N THR A 455 5.34 4.84 19.16
CA THR A 455 5.43 6.28 19.36
C THR A 455 4.26 6.78 20.19
N SER A 456 4.57 7.62 21.17
CA SER A 456 3.63 8.36 22.00
C SER A 456 4.06 9.82 22.12
N VAL A 457 3.08 10.69 22.34
CA VAL A 457 3.31 12.14 22.47
C VAL A 457 2.62 12.70 23.70
N THR A 458 3.14 13.81 24.18
CA THR A 458 2.40 14.72 25.06
C THR A 458 1.98 15.94 24.25
N SER A 459 0.78 16.46 24.50
CA SER A 459 0.27 17.63 23.80
C SER A 459 -0.02 18.78 24.75
N LYS A 460 0.09 20.01 24.24
CA LYS A 460 -0.30 21.23 24.94
C LYS A 460 -0.76 22.30 23.95
N MET A 461 -1.68 23.14 24.40
CA MET A 461 -2.03 24.37 23.69
C MET A 461 -1.00 25.45 24.02
N GLU A 462 -0.44 26.09 23.00
CA GLU A 462 0.49 27.21 23.18
C GLU A 462 0.46 28.18 21.99
N LYS A 463 0.96 29.40 22.22
CA LYS A 463 1.18 30.38 21.16
C LYS A 463 2.59 30.22 20.61
N VAL A 464 2.71 29.86 19.34
CA VAL A 464 3.99 29.67 18.65
C VAL A 464 4.18 30.76 17.61
N ALA A 465 5.40 31.30 17.53
CA ALA A 465 5.79 32.21 16.46
C ALA A 465 6.19 31.40 15.21
N PHE A 466 5.52 31.67 14.10
CA PHE A 466 5.80 31.07 12.79
C PHE A 466 6.37 32.12 11.84
N ALA A 467 7.24 31.69 10.95
CA ALA A 467 7.92 32.57 10.02
C ALA A 467 7.15 32.71 8.70
N LYS A 468 7.37 33.83 8.01
CA LYS A 468 6.98 33.99 6.61
C LYS A 468 7.50 32.81 5.77
N GLY A 469 6.60 32.23 4.99
CA GLY A 469 6.86 31.09 4.11
C GLY A 469 6.53 29.73 4.71
N ASP A 470 6.25 29.63 6.01
CA ASP A 470 5.76 28.39 6.63
C ASP A 470 4.40 28.00 6.06
N TYR A 471 4.12 26.70 6.00
CA TYR A 471 2.99 26.13 5.29
C TYR A 471 1.81 25.91 6.23
N ILE A 472 0.65 26.43 5.87
CA ILE A 472 -0.65 26.11 6.49
C ILE A 472 -1.40 25.17 5.57
N ILE A 473 -1.78 24.01 6.11
CA ILE A 473 -2.36 22.90 5.36
C ILE A 473 -3.76 22.63 5.91
N PRO A 474 -4.83 23.15 5.29
CA PRO A 474 -6.18 22.93 5.77
C PRO A 474 -6.57 21.46 5.67
N THR A 475 -7.31 20.93 6.65
CA THR A 475 -7.74 19.52 6.63
C THR A 475 -8.99 19.28 5.79
N GLN A 476 -9.74 20.34 5.45
CA GLN A 476 -10.92 20.26 4.60
C GLN A 476 -10.53 20.10 3.12
N GLN A 477 -10.06 18.91 2.74
CA GLN A 477 -9.64 18.59 1.38
C GLN A 477 -9.64 17.07 1.12
N LYS A 478 -9.56 16.67 -0.15
CA LYS A 478 -9.60 15.25 -0.58
C LYS A 478 -8.51 14.38 0.08
N GLY A 479 -7.31 14.93 0.23
CA GLY A 479 -6.15 14.21 0.81
C GLY A 479 -6.14 14.13 2.34
N ILE A 480 -7.27 14.34 3.02
CA ILE A 480 -7.31 14.40 4.49
C ILE A 480 -6.80 13.14 5.17
N LYS A 481 -7.18 11.94 4.71
CA LYS A 481 -6.68 10.70 5.31
C LYS A 481 -5.16 10.58 5.17
N TYR A 482 -4.60 10.99 4.04
CA TYR A 482 -3.15 11.02 3.84
C TYR A 482 -2.47 11.97 4.84
N LEU A 483 -3.02 13.16 5.07
CA LEU A 483 -2.50 14.07 6.09
C LEU A 483 -2.53 13.45 7.50
N LEU A 484 -3.66 12.84 7.89
CA LEU A 484 -3.81 12.25 9.22
C LEU A 484 -2.87 11.06 9.43
N GLU A 485 -2.73 10.18 8.43
CA GLU A 485 -1.86 9.00 8.53
C GLU A 485 -0.36 9.33 8.46
N THR A 486 0.01 10.46 7.85
CA THR A 486 1.43 10.83 7.65
C THR A 486 1.95 11.87 8.64
N LEU A 487 1.12 12.83 9.06
CA LEU A 487 1.55 13.94 9.92
C LEU A 487 1.34 13.66 11.42
N GLU A 488 0.51 12.70 11.78
CA GLU A 488 0.27 12.36 13.19
C GLU A 488 1.33 11.35 13.66
N PRO A 489 2.22 11.71 14.61
CA PRO A 489 3.42 10.92 14.90
C PRO A 489 3.10 9.52 15.45
N GLU A 490 1.96 9.37 16.11
CA GLU A 490 1.49 8.08 16.61
C GLU A 490 0.95 7.15 15.50
N ALA A 491 0.64 7.62 14.29
CA ALA A 491 0.13 6.78 13.20
C ALA A 491 1.18 5.78 12.69
N ILE A 492 0.75 4.59 12.23
CA ILE A 492 1.63 3.45 11.90
C ILE A 492 2.70 3.84 10.88
N ASP A 493 2.30 4.55 9.82
CA ASP A 493 3.15 4.96 8.71
C ASP A 493 3.39 6.47 8.70
N SER A 494 3.45 7.11 9.86
CA SER A 494 3.74 8.54 9.96
C SER A 494 5.14 8.87 9.43
N PHE A 495 5.35 10.10 8.95
CA PHE A 495 6.68 10.59 8.59
C PHE A 495 7.65 10.56 9.78
N PHE A 496 7.13 10.71 11.01
CA PHE A 496 7.93 10.46 12.20
C PHE A 496 8.40 9.01 12.28
N ASN A 497 7.49 8.03 12.13
CA ASN A 497 7.86 6.61 12.18
C ASN A 497 8.75 6.18 11.03
N TRP A 498 8.67 6.86 9.89
CA TRP A 498 9.61 6.76 8.78
C TRP A 498 10.85 7.65 8.92
N ASN A 499 11.17 8.14 10.12
CA ASN A 499 12.41 8.83 10.47
C ASN A 499 12.74 10.16 9.73
N PHE A 500 11.73 10.82 9.14
CA PHE A 500 11.90 12.11 8.44
C PHE A 500 12.23 13.30 9.35
N PHE A 501 12.11 13.12 10.68
CA PHE A 501 12.28 14.19 11.67
C PHE A 501 13.39 13.90 12.69
N ASP A 502 14.29 12.94 12.43
CA ASP A 502 15.27 12.48 13.42
C ASP A 502 16.21 13.58 13.95
N THR A 503 16.37 14.67 13.21
CA THR A 503 17.18 15.82 13.65
C THR A 503 16.68 16.44 14.96
N MET A 504 15.39 16.31 15.30
CA MET A 504 14.86 16.79 16.60
C MET A 504 15.07 15.79 17.75
N LEU A 505 15.47 14.55 17.46
CA LEU A 505 15.74 13.55 18.49
C LEU A 505 17.13 13.71 19.11
N GLN A 506 18.03 14.41 18.43
CA GLN A 506 19.37 14.70 18.93
C GLN A 506 19.40 16.07 19.61
N GLN A 507 19.72 16.07 20.90
CA GLN A 507 20.05 17.28 21.63
C GLN A 507 21.30 17.97 21.05
N LYS A 508 21.28 19.30 20.89
CA LYS A 508 22.42 20.08 20.36
C LYS A 508 23.19 20.79 21.46
N GLU A 509 22.49 21.40 22.40
CA GLU A 509 23.11 22.08 23.54
C GLU A 509 23.26 21.16 24.77
N GLY A 510 24.17 21.50 25.68
CA GLY A 510 24.38 20.75 26.90
C GLY A 510 24.97 21.63 28.00
N TYR A 511 25.53 21.01 29.03
CA TYR A 511 26.20 21.71 30.11
C TYR A 511 27.41 20.93 30.61
N SER A 512 28.32 21.61 31.31
CA SER A 512 29.38 20.98 32.10
C SER A 512 28.96 20.97 33.57
N ASP A 513 29.02 19.81 34.22
CA ASP A 513 28.46 19.61 35.56
C ASP A 513 28.93 20.66 36.56
N TYR A 514 30.24 20.90 36.63
CA TYR A 514 30.85 21.87 37.57
C TYR A 514 30.40 23.32 37.35
N VAL A 515 29.92 23.67 36.15
CA VAL A 515 29.39 25.01 35.84
C VAL A 515 27.90 25.09 36.15
N PHE A 516 27.15 24.04 35.81
CA PHE A 516 25.71 24.04 35.95
C PHE A 516 25.25 23.78 37.38
N GLU A 517 26.05 23.12 38.23
CA GLU A 517 25.68 22.77 39.60
C GLU A 517 25.29 23.99 40.46
N ASP A 518 26.02 25.09 40.35
CA ASP A 518 25.67 26.36 41.03
C ASP A 518 24.33 26.91 40.52
N SER A 519 24.10 26.84 39.20
CA SER A 519 22.83 27.25 38.58
C SER A 519 21.67 26.33 38.99
N ALA A 520 21.90 25.02 39.05
CA ALA A 520 20.92 24.02 39.48
C ALA A 520 20.49 24.24 40.94
N THR A 521 21.46 24.57 41.81
CA THR A 521 21.20 24.94 43.21
C THR A 521 20.31 26.18 43.29
N HIS A 522 20.62 27.20 42.50
CA HIS A 522 19.82 28.43 42.43
C HIS A 522 18.41 28.17 41.90
N ILE A 523 18.27 27.41 40.80
CA ILE A 523 16.99 27.02 40.21
C ILE A 523 16.08 26.32 41.23
N LEU A 524 16.62 25.35 41.98
CA LEU A 524 15.85 24.63 42.99
C LEU A 524 15.47 25.51 44.18
N LYS A 525 16.34 26.45 44.58
CA LYS A 525 16.06 27.38 45.69
C LYS A 525 14.94 28.37 45.34
N GLU A 526 14.93 28.86 44.11
CA GLU A 526 13.94 29.83 43.64
C GLU A 526 12.61 29.18 43.23
N ASN A 527 12.58 27.86 43.03
CA ASN A 527 11.40 27.12 42.61
C ASN A 527 11.04 26.00 43.60
N PRO A 528 10.35 26.32 44.72
CA PRO A 528 10.01 25.34 45.76
C PRO A 528 9.17 24.15 45.25
N LYS A 529 8.32 24.38 44.25
CA LYS A 529 7.53 23.31 43.61
C LYS A 529 8.44 22.32 42.89
N LEU A 530 9.35 22.82 42.06
CA LEU A 530 10.32 21.99 41.35
C LEU A 530 11.22 21.22 42.32
N LYS A 531 11.62 21.85 43.44
CA LYS A 531 12.36 21.20 44.52
C LYS A 531 11.60 20.02 45.13
N ALA A 532 10.31 20.21 45.43
CA ALA A 532 9.48 19.14 45.97
C ALA A 532 9.34 17.97 44.97
N GLU A 533 9.17 18.26 43.67
CA GLU A 533 9.13 17.24 42.60
C GLU A 533 10.46 16.48 42.49
N PHE A 534 11.59 17.18 42.57
CA PHE A 534 12.93 16.58 42.58
C PHE A 534 13.15 15.66 43.79
N ASP A 535 12.79 16.13 44.99
CA ASP A 535 12.96 15.35 46.22
C ASP A 535 12.02 14.13 46.25
N LEU A 536 10.79 14.26 45.75
CA LEU A 536 9.88 13.12 45.56
C LEU A 536 10.47 12.10 44.59
N LYS A 537 11.03 12.54 43.46
CA LYS A 537 11.64 11.63 42.48
C LYS A 537 12.79 10.85 43.11
N LYS A 538 13.68 11.50 43.88
CA LYS A 538 14.74 10.81 44.64
C LYS A 538 14.20 9.76 45.60
N GLN A 539 13.07 10.01 46.26
CA GLN A 539 12.47 9.02 47.18
C GLN A 539 11.83 7.84 46.45
N SER A 540 11.26 8.08 45.28
CA SER A 540 10.49 7.08 44.52
C SER A 540 11.31 6.23 43.55
N ASP A 541 12.54 6.62 43.21
CA ASP A 541 13.33 6.04 42.12
C ASP A 541 14.76 5.72 42.58
N VAL A 542 15.01 4.43 42.85
CA VAL A 542 16.30 3.91 43.35
C VAL A 542 17.45 4.11 42.34
N ASN A 543 17.15 4.11 41.05
CA ASN A 543 18.16 4.36 40.02
C ASN A 543 18.52 5.84 39.96
N PHE A 544 17.55 6.73 40.22
CA PHE A 544 17.76 8.17 40.23
C PHE A 544 18.53 8.66 41.47
N ILE A 545 18.20 8.17 42.67
CA ILE A 545 18.87 8.62 43.91
C ILE A 545 20.36 8.27 43.93
N ASN A 546 20.75 7.17 43.28
CA ASN A 546 22.13 6.70 43.21
C ASN A 546 22.90 7.23 41.98
N ASN A 547 22.31 8.15 41.21
CA ASN A 547 22.91 8.69 39.99
C ASN A 547 22.92 10.24 40.01
N PRO A 548 24.03 10.87 40.45
CA PRO A 548 24.17 12.32 40.49
C PRO A 548 24.04 12.98 39.11
N GLU A 549 24.56 12.36 38.04
CA GLU A 549 24.45 12.89 36.68
C GLU A 549 22.99 12.96 36.24
N ALA A 550 22.21 11.90 36.49
CA ALA A 550 20.78 11.87 36.19
C ALA A 550 20.00 12.93 36.99
N GLN A 551 20.41 13.19 38.23
CA GLN A 551 19.82 14.24 39.06
C GLN A 551 20.06 15.63 38.49
N LEU A 552 21.30 15.92 38.09
CA LEU A 552 21.67 17.21 37.52
C LEU A 552 21.01 17.42 36.15
N ASP A 553 20.97 16.38 35.31
CA ASP A 553 20.30 16.39 33.99
C ASP A 553 18.79 16.61 34.13
N TRP A 554 18.17 16.02 35.16
CA TRP A 554 16.77 16.28 35.44
C TRP A 554 16.53 17.75 35.77
N ILE A 555 17.35 18.39 36.61
CA ILE A 555 17.21 19.82 36.92
C ILE A 555 17.44 20.66 35.66
N TYR A 556 18.44 20.32 34.85
CA TYR A 556 18.72 20.98 33.58
C TYR A 556 17.51 20.94 32.64
N LYS A 557 16.90 19.76 32.44
CA LYS A 557 15.71 19.57 31.59
C LYS A 557 14.47 20.31 32.06
N GLN A 558 14.40 20.67 33.35
CA GLN A 558 13.31 21.49 33.91
C GLN A 558 13.63 23.00 33.88
N SER A 559 14.82 23.38 33.43
CA SER A 559 15.28 24.77 33.42
C SER A 559 15.07 25.47 32.07
N VAL A 560 15.28 26.79 32.05
CA VAL A 560 15.25 27.60 30.83
C VAL A 560 16.42 27.31 29.87
N TYR A 561 17.47 26.63 30.35
CA TYR A 561 18.68 26.34 29.58
C TYR A 561 18.52 25.10 28.69
N TYR A 562 17.54 24.24 28.98
CA TYR A 562 17.25 23.11 28.12
C TYR A 562 16.62 23.58 26.82
N GLU A 563 17.22 23.17 25.70
CA GLU A 563 16.78 23.60 24.39
C GLU A 563 15.35 23.13 24.09
N LYS A 564 14.51 24.06 23.65
CA LYS A 564 13.09 23.77 23.36
C LYS A 564 12.92 22.84 22.15
N ALA A 565 13.91 22.76 21.27
CA ALA A 565 13.84 22.01 20.01
C ALA A 565 13.98 20.48 20.21
N HIS A 566 14.71 20.02 21.22
CA HIS A 566 14.89 18.59 21.49
C HIS A 566 13.53 17.95 21.77
N LEU A 567 13.17 16.88 21.06
CA LEU A 567 11.90 16.13 21.09
C LEU A 567 10.64 16.94 20.72
N GLN A 568 10.77 18.18 20.27
CA GLN A 568 9.64 19.00 19.85
C GLN A 568 9.26 18.63 18.41
N TYR A 569 8.08 18.03 18.25
CA TYR A 569 7.58 17.65 16.93
C TYR A 569 7.29 18.92 16.11
N PRO A 570 7.76 19.02 14.85
CA PRO A 570 7.71 20.26 14.09
C PRO A 570 6.39 20.49 13.34
N VAL A 571 5.44 19.55 13.42
CA VAL A 571 4.12 19.72 12.80
C VAL A 571 3.11 20.10 13.88
N TYR A 572 2.50 21.27 13.72
CA TYR A 572 1.58 21.86 14.69
C TYR A 572 0.14 21.77 14.21
N ARG A 573 -0.80 21.72 15.14
CA ARG A 573 -2.23 21.53 14.84
C ARG A 573 -3.03 22.78 15.21
N ILE A 574 -3.80 23.31 14.27
CA ILE A 574 -4.79 24.35 14.54
C ILE A 574 -6.12 23.68 14.82
N LEU A 575 -6.60 23.71 16.07
CA LEU A 575 -7.84 23.02 16.45
C LEU A 575 -9.13 23.81 16.12
N LYS A 576 -9.07 25.15 16.05
CA LYS A 576 -10.25 26.04 15.94
C LYS A 576 -10.25 26.94 14.71
#